data_AF-A0A2S9G1S4-F1
#
_entry.id   AF-A0A2S9G1S4-F1
#
_cell.length_a   1.000
_cell.length_b   1.000
_cell.length_c   1.000
_cell.angle_alpha   90.00
_cell.angle_beta   90.00
_cell.angle_gamma   90.00
#
_symmetry.space_group_name_H-M   'P 1'
#
loop_
_entity.id
_entity.type
_entity.pdbx_description
1 polymer ?
#
loop_
_entity_poly.entity_id
_entity_poly.type
_entity_poly.pdbx_seq_one_letter_code
_entity_poly.pdbx_strand_id
1 'polypeptide(L)'
;RDMPVPVLVGSWHTIQGLVYTVPNSAKELIRAFWPGALSLVVRQAPSLHWDLGDANGTVMLRMPLHPVAIELLREVGPMAVSSA
;
A
#
# COMPACT_ATOMS: atom_id res chain seq x y z
N ARG A 1 -21.66 -5.21 2.57
CA ARG A 1 -20.78 -4.92 1.42
C ARG A 1 -19.60 -4.17 2.02
N ASP A 2 -18.48 -4.84 2.20
CA ASP A 2 -17.39 -4.30 3.00
C ASP A 2 -16.53 -3.37 2.15
N MET A 3 -16.19 -2.22 2.73
CA MET A 3 -15.36 -1.23 2.04
C MET A 3 -13.93 -1.77 1.91
N PRO A 4 -13.26 -1.54 0.76
CA PRO A 4 -11.87 -1.91 0.59
C PRO A 4 -10.98 -1.34 1.70
N VAL A 5 -10.21 -2.20 2.36
CA VAL A 5 -9.33 -1.80 3.45
C VAL A 5 -7.99 -1.29 2.89
N PRO A 6 -7.57 -0.06 3.19
CA PRO A 6 -6.27 0.46 2.75
C PRO A 6 -5.11 -0.21 3.48
N VAL A 7 -3.97 -0.32 2.80
CA VAL A 7 -2.75 -0.92 3.34
C VAL A 7 -1.62 0.10 3.42
N LEU A 8 -1.00 0.20 4.59
CA LEU A 8 0.19 1.01 4.81
C LEU A 8 1.46 0.20 4.57
N VAL A 9 2.49 0.84 4.02
CA VAL A 9 3.79 0.22 3.72
C VAL A 9 4.95 1.05 4.29
N GLY A 10 6.00 0.38 4.77
CA GLY A 10 7.17 1.02 5.40
C GLY A 10 8.37 1.25 4.47
N SER A 11 8.33 0.69 3.25
CA SER A 11 9.42 0.82 2.28
C SER A 11 8.95 0.66 0.82
N TRP A 12 9.76 1.17 -0.11
CA TRP A 12 9.58 0.95 -1.55
C TRP A 12 9.65 -0.54 -1.92
N HIS A 13 10.60 -1.29 -1.36
CA HIS A 13 10.77 -2.71 -1.69
C HIS A 13 9.53 -3.53 -1.35
N THR A 14 8.84 -3.15 -0.28
CA THR A 14 7.60 -3.80 0.17
C THR A 14 6.54 -3.79 -0.95
N ILE A 15 6.38 -2.70 -1.71
CA ILE A 15 5.31 -2.64 -2.73
C ILE A 15 5.56 -3.60 -3.89
N GLN A 16 6.82 -3.91 -4.21
CA GLN A 16 7.16 -4.74 -5.36
C GLN A 16 6.66 -6.18 -5.20
N GLY A 17 6.56 -6.67 -3.97
CA GLY A 17 5.96 -7.97 -3.66
C GLY A 17 4.44 -7.94 -3.55
N LEU A 18 3.82 -6.75 -3.46
CA LEU A 18 2.39 -6.58 -3.22
C LEU A 18 1.56 -6.34 -4.48
N VAL A 19 2.20 -5.93 -5.56
CA VAL A 19 1.53 -5.41 -6.75
C VAL A 19 1.93 -6.23 -7.98
N TYR A 20 0.97 -6.46 -8.87
CA TYR A 20 1.25 -7.18 -10.11
C TYR A 20 2.17 -6.36 -11.02
N THR A 21 1.83 -5.09 -11.20
CA THR A 21 2.64 -4.12 -11.97
C THR A 21 2.52 -2.73 -11.37
N VAL A 22 3.63 -1.98 -11.35
CA VAL A 22 3.64 -0.54 -11.05
C VAL A 22 3.91 0.22 -12.35
N PRO A 23 2.91 0.93 -12.92
CA PRO A 23 3.12 1.78 -14.08
C PRO A 23 4.21 2.82 -13.83
N ASN A 24 4.97 3.21 -14.86
CA ASN A 24 6.03 4.20 -14.68
C ASN A 24 5.51 5.53 -14.11
N SER A 25 4.32 5.98 -14.50
CA SER A 25 3.67 7.16 -13.91
C SER A 25 3.46 7.03 -12.40
N ALA A 26 3.05 5.86 -11.91
CA ALA A 26 2.94 5.60 -10.49
C ALA A 26 4.30 5.63 -9.79
N LYS A 27 5.37 5.13 -10.43
CA LYS A 27 6.73 5.25 -9.90
C LYS A 27 7.17 6.71 -9.75
N GLU A 28 6.89 7.56 -10.74
CA GLU A 28 7.18 8.99 -10.64
C GLU A 28 6.45 9.65 -9.46
N LEU A 29 5.15 9.37 -9.31
CA LEU A 29 4.34 9.90 -8.21
C LEU A 29 4.87 9.43 -6.85
N ILE A 30 5.22 8.16 -6.71
CA ILE A 30 5.78 7.63 -5.46
C ILE A 30 7.10 8.33 -5.14
N ARG A 31 8.01 8.48 -6.11
CA ARG A 31 9.29 9.18 -5.88
C ARG A 31 9.11 10.62 -5.44
N ALA A 32 8.09 11.30 -5.95
CA ALA A 32 7.82 12.70 -5.62
C ALA A 32 7.09 12.89 -4.29
N PHE A 33 6.20 11.97 -3.91
CA PHE A 33 5.24 12.21 -2.83
C PHE A 33 5.27 11.21 -1.67
N TRP A 34 6.07 10.13 -1.75
CA TRP A 34 6.25 9.19 -0.64
C TRP A 34 7.62 9.30 0.02
N PRO A 35 7.68 9.21 1.36
CA PRO A 35 6.56 9.14 2.31
C PRO A 35 5.71 10.42 2.34
N GLY A 36 4.39 10.29 2.48
CA GLY A 36 3.51 11.47 2.41
C GLY A 36 2.00 11.21 2.34
N ALA A 37 1.29 12.13 1.71
CA ALA A 37 -0.18 12.14 1.61
C ALA A 37 -0.73 11.41 0.37
N LEU A 38 0.12 11.00 -0.56
CA LEU A 38 -0.31 10.28 -1.75
C LEU A 38 -0.81 8.88 -1.37
N SER A 39 -1.96 8.49 -1.92
CA SER A 39 -2.45 7.10 -1.89
C SER A 39 -2.59 6.60 -3.31
N LEU A 40 -2.25 5.34 -3.55
CA LEU A 40 -2.31 4.72 -4.88
C LEU A 40 -3.22 3.50 -4.87
N VAL A 41 -4.15 3.44 -5.82
CA VAL A 41 -4.93 2.24 -6.09
C VAL A 41 -4.28 1.48 -7.23
N VAL A 42 -3.84 0.25 -6.98
CA VAL A 42 -3.08 -0.58 -7.92
C VAL A 42 -3.60 -2.01 -7.92
N ARG A 43 -3.29 -2.77 -8.98
CA ARG A 43 -3.62 -4.19 -9.06
C ARG A 43 -2.73 -4.98 -8.10
N GLN A 44 -3.33 -5.74 -7.19
CA GLN A 44 -2.59 -6.62 -6.29
C GLN A 44 -1.95 -7.78 -7.06
N ALA A 45 -0.86 -8.34 -6.55
CA ALA A 45 -0.30 -9.56 -7.12
C ALA A 45 -1.30 -10.73 -6.99
N PRO A 46 -1.45 -11.60 -8.01
CA PRO A 46 -2.42 -12.70 -7.98
C PRO A 46 -2.20 -13.72 -6.85
N SER A 47 -0.97 -13.83 -6.34
CA SER A 47 -0.60 -14.72 -5.23
C SER A 47 -1.01 -14.20 -3.85
N LEU A 48 -1.48 -12.96 -3.76
CA LEU A 48 -1.93 -12.38 -2.48
C LEU A 48 -3.35 -12.81 -2.17
N HIS A 49 -3.48 -13.69 -1.20
CA HIS A 49 -4.76 -14.06 -0.59
C HIS A 49 -5.05 -13.14 0.60
N TRP A 50 -5.27 -11.85 0.31
CA TRP A 50 -5.66 -10.89 1.34
C TRP A 50 -7.17 -10.74 1.39
N ASP A 51 -7.73 -10.76 2.60
CA ASP A 51 -9.13 -10.42 2.85
C ASP A 51 -9.24 -8.92 3.13
N LEU A 52 -9.27 -8.11 2.07
CA LEU A 52 -9.40 -6.65 2.13
C LEU A 52 -10.81 -6.16 1.78
N GLY A 53 -11.81 -7.04 1.80
CA GLY A 53 -13.16 -6.75 1.32
C GLY A 53 -13.26 -6.74 -0.21
N ASP A 54 -14.35 -6.15 -0.72
CA ASP A 54 -14.69 -6.12 -2.15
C ASP A 54 -13.86 -5.06 -2.90
N ALA A 55 -12.60 -5.37 -3.16
CA ALA A 55 -11.63 -4.46 -3.79
C ALA A 55 -11.41 -4.74 -5.29
N ASN A 56 -12.18 -5.63 -5.92
CA ASN A 56 -12.10 -5.97 -7.35
C ASN A 56 -10.68 -6.27 -7.86
N GLY A 57 -9.86 -6.96 -7.05
CA GLY A 57 -8.46 -7.28 -7.36
C GLY A 57 -7.54 -6.06 -7.37
N THR A 58 -7.92 -4.99 -6.68
CA THR A 58 -7.09 -3.80 -6.44
C THR A 58 -6.81 -3.65 -4.96
N VAL A 59 -5.79 -2.87 -4.63
CA VAL A 59 -5.46 -2.49 -3.27
C VAL A 59 -5.05 -1.02 -3.23
N MET A 60 -5.50 -0.30 -2.20
CA MET A 60 -5.03 1.05 -1.91
C MET A 60 -3.76 0.96 -1.04
N LEU A 61 -2.67 1.56 -1.50
CA LEU A 61 -1.39 1.62 -0.80
C LEU A 61 -1.04 3.06 -0.42
N ARG A 62 -0.42 3.23 0.75
CA ARG A 62 0.19 4.50 1.18
C ARG A 62 1.44 4.27 2.04
N MET A 63 2.48 5.06 1.80
CA MET A 63 3.60 5.19 2.74
C MET A 63 3.38 6.44 3.62
N PRO A 64 3.05 6.30 4.92
CA PRO A 64 2.75 7.44 5.77
C PRO A 64 4.01 8.25 6.09
N LEU A 65 3.89 9.58 6.20
CA LEU A 65 4.94 10.46 6.72
C LEU A 65 4.80 10.60 8.24
N HIS A 66 5.05 9.50 8.96
CA HIS A 66 5.11 9.50 10.42
C HIS A 66 6.24 8.56 10.86
N PRO A 67 7.31 9.07 11.52
CA PRO A 67 8.51 8.27 11.83
C PRO A 67 8.21 6.94 12.53
N VAL A 68 7.37 6.97 13.57
CA VAL A 68 6.97 5.76 14.32
C VAL A 68 6.19 4.77 13.44
N ALA A 69 5.35 5.26 12.54
CA ALA A 69 4.57 4.38 11.68
C ALA A 69 5.48 3.69 10.64
N ILE A 70 6.44 4.42 10.08
CA ILE A 70 7.42 3.87 9.15
C ILE A 70 8.27 2.80 9.84
N GLU A 71 8.75 3.07 11.05
CA GLU A 71 9.56 2.13 11.82
C GLU A 71 8.79 0.83 12.11
N LEU A 72 7.57 0.96 12.64
CA LEU A 72 6.68 -0.17 12.88
C LEU A 72 6.42 -0.99 11.59
N LEU A 73 6.12 -0.32 10.48
CA LEU A 73 5.85 -0.99 9.19
C LEU A 73 7.09 -1.66 8.59
N ARG A 74 8.30 -1.23 8.97
CA ARG A 74 9.56 -1.89 8.55
C ARG A 74 9.83 -3.15 9.37
N GLU A 75 9.47 -3.13 10.65
CA GLU A 75 9.66 -4.26 11.55
C GLU A 75 8.59 -5.33 11.38
N VAL A 76 7.32 -4.93 11.28
CA VAL A 76 6.16 -5.83 11.24
C VAL A 76 5.73 -6.16 9.81
N GLY A 77 6.05 -5.29 8.86
CA GLY A 77 5.60 -5.39 7.47
C GLY A 77 4.33 -4.56 7.18
N PRO A 78 3.73 -4.75 5.98
CA PRO A 78 2.52 -4.02 5.59
C PRO A 78 1.36 -4.25 6.55
N MET A 79 0.56 -3.22 6.80
CA MET A 79 -0.61 -3.32 7.67
C MET A 79 -1.86 -2.81 6.97
N ALA A 80 -2.91 -3.62 6.98
CA ALA A 80 -4.27 -3.18 6.66
C ALA A 80 -4.78 -2.31 7.82
N VAL A 81 -5.36 -1.15 7.50
CA VAL A 81 -5.85 -0.20 8.52
C VAL A 81 -7.31 0.15 8.27
N SER A 82 -8.11 0.17 9.34
CA SER A 82 -9.43 0.79 9.32
C SER A 82 -9.32 2.29 9.59
N SER A 83 -10.40 3.04 9.36
CA SER A 83 -10.53 4.36 9.98
C SER A 83 -10.45 4.18 11.51
N ALA A 84 -9.53 4.90 12.14
CA ALA A 84 -9.43 5.02 13.59
C ALA A 84 -10.12 6.32 14.05
#